data_AF-A0A969TBD5-F1
#
_entry.id   AF-A0A969TBD5-F1
#
_cell.length_a   1.000
_cell.length_b   1.000
_cell.length_c   1.000
_cell.angle_alpha   90.00
_cell.angle_beta   90.00
_cell.angle_gamma   90.00
#
_symmetry.space_group_name_H-M   'P 1'
#
loop_
_entity.id
_entity.type
_entity.pdbx_description
1 polymer ?
#
loop_
_entity_poly.entity_id
_entity_poly.type
_entity_poly.pdbx_seq_one_letter_code
_entity_poly.pdbx_strand_id
1 'polypeptide(L)'
;MQQQNQVKQLGFSGSYIDAKFVENVRDYPIPGYTITINPNIAEAYLDEPSRNIIPPLSSTILKDTRLEKAASLILLEVKHDENVKNIILEPGWDFYGNIIGDLPPPKDSNELQYPKTLRYGDRHKLA
;
A
#
# COMPACT_ATOMS: atom_id res chain seq x y z
N MET A 1 -16.57 24.18 13.13
CA MET A 1 -15.69 23.18 13.78
C MET A 1 -14.59 22.85 12.78
N GLN A 2 -13.33 22.84 13.21
CA GLN A 2 -12.24 22.40 12.33
C GLN A 2 -12.38 20.89 12.11
N GLN A 3 -12.37 20.45 10.86
CA GLN A 3 -12.42 19.04 10.52
C GLN A 3 -11.04 18.43 10.83
N GLN A 4 -11.00 17.42 11.70
CA GLN A 4 -9.76 16.79 12.17
C GLN A 4 -9.49 15.50 11.38
N ASN A 5 -8.24 15.29 11.00
CA ASN A 5 -7.77 14.03 10.41
C ASN A 5 -8.08 12.85 11.35
N GLN A 6 -8.79 11.84 10.85
CA GLN A 6 -9.03 10.61 11.60
C GLN A 6 -8.06 9.55 11.11
N VAL A 7 -7.22 9.03 12.02
CA VAL A 7 -6.17 8.06 11.68
C VAL A 7 -6.51 6.72 12.30
N LYS A 8 -6.55 5.68 11.47
CA LYS A 8 -6.70 4.29 11.89
C LYS A 8 -5.45 3.50 11.49
N GLN A 9 -4.81 2.88 12.47
CA GLN A 9 -3.72 1.94 12.20
C GLN A 9 -4.26 0.70 11.48
N LEU A 10 -3.62 0.32 10.38
CA LEU A 10 -3.96 -0.91 9.67
C LEU A 10 -3.25 -2.10 10.31
N GLY A 11 -3.95 -3.24 10.37
CA GLY A 11 -3.50 -4.44 11.08
C GLY A 11 -2.23 -5.08 10.52
N PHE A 12 -1.79 -4.64 9.34
CA PHE A 12 -0.57 -5.12 8.68
C PHE A 12 0.65 -4.19 8.85
N SER A 13 0.60 -3.32 9.85
CA SER A 13 1.73 -2.49 10.25
C SER A 13 2.73 -3.30 11.06
N GLY A 14 4.03 -3.02 10.90
CA GLY A 14 5.07 -3.72 11.65
C GLY A 14 6.43 -3.01 11.65
N SER A 15 7.50 -3.79 11.49
CA SER A 15 8.88 -3.34 11.63
C SER A 15 9.39 -2.57 10.41
N TYR A 16 8.96 -2.94 9.21
CA TYR A 16 9.35 -2.37 7.92
C TYR A 16 8.36 -1.32 7.40
N ILE A 17 7.05 -1.46 7.69
CA ILE A 17 6.03 -0.50 7.27
C ILE A 17 5.18 -0.01 8.44
N ASP A 18 4.95 1.30 8.50
CA ASP A 18 3.84 1.89 9.23
C ASP A 18 2.66 2.11 8.26
N ALA A 19 1.55 1.37 8.47
CA ALA A 19 0.39 1.42 7.58
C ALA A 19 -0.81 2.09 8.26
N LYS A 20 -1.32 3.15 7.64
CA LYS A 20 -2.42 3.96 8.19
C LYS A 20 -3.51 4.16 7.15
N PHE A 21 -4.77 4.14 7.60
CA PHE A 21 -5.89 4.70 6.87
C PHE A 21 -6.24 6.05 7.49
N VAL A 22 -6.21 7.11 6.68
CA VAL A 22 -6.48 8.48 7.13
C VAL A 22 -7.72 8.99 6.44
N GLU A 23 -8.71 9.43 7.20
CA GLU A 23 -9.95 10.03 6.71
C GLU A 23 -9.99 11.52 7.02
N ASN A 24 -10.78 12.26 6.24
CA ASN A 24 -10.92 13.71 6.35
C ASN A 24 -9.57 14.43 6.24
N VAL A 25 -8.72 13.95 5.32
CA VAL A 25 -7.34 14.43 5.16
C VAL A 25 -7.36 15.92 4.87
N ARG A 26 -6.66 16.68 5.70
CA ARG A 26 -6.35 18.09 5.53
C ARG A 26 -5.00 18.41 6.18
N ASP A 27 -4.16 19.18 5.50
CA ASP A 27 -2.86 19.65 5.97
C ASP A 27 -2.01 18.52 6.60
N TYR A 28 -2.02 17.34 5.98
CA TYR A 28 -1.44 16.13 6.56
C TYR A 28 0.02 15.94 6.13
N PRO A 29 0.99 15.91 7.06
CA PRO A 29 2.40 15.75 6.71
C PRO A 29 2.72 14.31 6.28
N ILE A 30 3.57 14.18 5.27
CA ILE A 30 4.11 12.90 4.80
C ILE A 30 5.62 12.89 5.02
N PRO A 31 6.10 12.32 6.15
CA PRO A 31 7.52 12.21 6.43
C PRO A 31 8.15 11.05 5.64
N GLY A 32 9.37 11.23 5.15
CA GLY A 32 10.14 10.15 4.51
C GLY A 32 9.43 9.53 3.31
N TYR A 33 9.86 8.34 2.89
CA TYR A 33 9.26 7.64 1.75
C TYR A 33 7.94 6.96 2.15
N THR A 34 6.84 7.42 1.56
CA THR A 34 5.51 6.87 1.81
C THR A 34 4.80 6.55 0.50
N ILE A 35 4.39 5.30 0.33
CA ILE A 35 3.44 4.94 -0.74
C ILE A 35 2.08 5.46 -0.31
N THR A 36 1.58 6.45 -1.05
CA THR A 36 0.28 7.08 -0.80
C THR A 36 -0.71 6.57 -1.83
N ILE A 37 -1.75 5.90 -1.37
CA ILE A 37 -2.79 5.30 -2.21
C ILE A 37 -4.05 6.13 -2.03
N ASN A 38 -4.62 6.57 -3.15
CA ASN A 38 -5.94 7.18 -3.21
C ASN A 38 -6.98 6.10 -3.60
N PRO A 39 -7.73 5.54 -2.63
CA PRO A 39 -8.73 4.53 -2.92
C PRO A 39 -10.06 5.14 -3.42
N ASN A 40 -10.14 6.46 -3.55
CA ASN A 40 -11.38 7.15 -3.87
C ASN A 40 -11.51 7.40 -5.38
N ILE A 41 -12.75 7.69 -5.79
CA ILE A 41 -13.07 8.14 -7.15
C ILE A 41 -12.77 9.64 -7.39
N ALA A 42 -12.42 10.37 -6.34
CA ALA A 42 -12.05 11.79 -6.38
C ALA A 42 -10.53 11.95 -6.23
N GLU A 43 -10.00 13.07 -6.72
CA GLU A 43 -8.57 13.42 -6.60
C GLU A 43 -8.16 13.69 -5.14
N ALA A 44 -6.91 13.39 -4.82
CA ALA A 44 -6.23 13.93 -3.64
C ALA A 44 -5.24 15.02 -4.06
N TYR A 45 -5.05 16.03 -3.22
CA TYR A 45 -4.28 17.23 -3.54
C TYR A 45 -3.06 17.36 -2.62
N LEU A 46 -1.91 17.69 -3.21
CA LEU A 46 -0.68 18.04 -2.51
C LEU A 46 -0.59 19.56 -2.30
N ASP A 47 -0.01 19.95 -1.18
CA ASP A 47 0.28 21.35 -0.82
C ASP A 47 1.61 21.78 -1.45
N GLU A 48 1.67 21.80 -2.79
CA GLU A 48 2.86 22.12 -3.59
C GLU A 48 2.57 23.21 -4.65
N PRO A 49 3.58 23.99 -5.10
CA PRO A 49 3.37 25.16 -5.98
C PRO A 49 2.74 24.86 -7.33
N SER A 50 2.99 23.66 -7.87
CA SER A 50 2.25 23.11 -9.01
C SER A 50 1.17 22.18 -8.48
N ARG A 51 -0.07 22.30 -8.96
CA ARG A 51 -1.17 21.37 -8.60
C ARG A 51 -0.78 19.94 -8.94
N ASN A 52 -0.21 19.25 -7.98
CA ASN A 52 0.14 17.85 -8.08
C ASN A 52 -0.99 17.07 -7.41
N ILE A 53 -1.78 16.42 -8.23
CA ILE A 53 -2.86 15.55 -7.79
C ILE A 53 -2.36 14.12 -7.69
N ILE A 54 -2.98 13.34 -6.79
CA ILE A 54 -2.96 11.89 -6.87
C ILE A 54 -4.31 11.48 -7.49
N PRO A 55 -4.32 10.95 -8.72
CA PRO A 55 -5.56 10.61 -9.41
C PRO A 55 -6.44 9.63 -8.62
N PRO A 56 -7.73 9.55 -8.94
CA PRO A 56 -8.61 8.51 -8.43
C PRO A 56 -8.04 7.10 -8.62
N LEU A 57 -8.27 6.22 -7.65
CA LEU A 57 -7.91 4.79 -7.72
C LEU A 57 -6.44 4.55 -8.12
N SER A 58 -5.55 5.41 -7.65
CA SER A 58 -4.13 5.38 -8.02
C SER A 58 -3.23 5.44 -6.79
N SER A 59 -1.93 5.31 -7.01
CA SER A 59 -0.92 5.47 -5.97
C SER A 59 0.26 6.29 -6.46
N THR A 60 0.96 6.92 -5.52
CA THR A 60 2.18 7.69 -5.78
C THR A 60 3.12 7.56 -4.59
N ILE A 61 4.42 7.48 -4.84
CA ILE A 61 5.43 7.54 -3.80
C ILE A 61 5.69 9.03 -3.51
N LEU A 62 5.40 9.44 -2.29
CA LEU A 62 5.69 10.78 -1.80
C LEU A 62 6.91 10.75 -0.88
N LYS A 63 7.62 11.88 -0.82
CA LYS A 63 8.74 12.07 0.09
C LYS A 63 8.75 13.48 0.64
N ASP A 64 8.82 13.61 1.97
CA ASP A 64 9.05 14.88 2.68
C ASP A 64 8.14 16.03 2.20
N THR A 65 6.84 15.77 2.09
CA THR A 65 5.83 16.71 1.54
C THR A 65 4.58 16.77 2.42
N ARG A 66 3.53 17.47 1.96
CA ARG A 66 2.25 17.62 2.67
C ARG A 66 1.07 17.44 1.73
N LEU A 67 0.04 16.77 2.22
CA LEU A 67 -1.26 16.69 1.56
C LEU A 67 -2.11 17.88 1.96
N GLU A 68 -2.62 18.61 0.98
CA GLU A 68 -3.59 19.69 1.19
C GLU A 68 -4.92 19.08 1.65
N LYS A 69 -5.46 18.13 0.88
CA LYS A 69 -6.73 17.46 1.20
C LYS A 69 -6.97 16.16 0.44
N ALA A 70 -7.77 15.28 1.04
CA ALA A 70 -8.38 14.11 0.42
C ALA A 70 -9.58 13.62 1.25
N ALA A 71 -10.50 12.87 0.64
CA ALA A 71 -11.58 12.21 1.39
C ALA A 71 -10.99 11.16 2.35
N SER A 72 -10.14 10.28 1.82
CA SER A 72 -9.35 9.33 2.58
C SER A 72 -8.11 8.87 1.81
N LEU A 73 -7.12 8.34 2.51
CA LEU A 73 -5.90 7.77 1.92
C LEU A 73 -5.45 6.54 2.71
N ILE A 74 -4.81 5.60 2.01
CA ILE A 74 -3.97 4.57 2.64
C ILE A 74 -2.53 5.02 2.51
N LEU A 75 -1.82 5.11 3.63
CA LEU A 75 -0.43 5.53 3.71
C LEU A 75 0.41 4.35 4.17
N LEU A 76 1.43 4.00 3.38
CA LEU A 76 2.41 2.96 3.71
C LEU A 76 3.78 3.62 3.82
N GLU A 77 4.16 4.00 5.04
CA GLU A 77 5.44 4.64 5.33
C GLU A 77 6.51 3.57 5.53
N VAL A 78 7.61 3.67 4.77
CA VAL A 78 8.72 2.72 4.83
C VAL A 78 9.69 3.12 5.94
N LYS A 79 9.82 2.29 6.97
CA LYS A 79 10.72 2.53 8.12
C LYS A 79 12.18 2.17 7.82
N HIS A 80 12.39 1.12 7.04
CA HIS A 80 13.71 0.59 6.66
C HIS A 80 13.70 0.17 5.18
N ASP A 81 14.62 0.72 4.38
CA ASP A 81 14.73 0.47 2.93
C ASP A 81 15.65 -0.72 2.57
N GLU A 82 16.46 -1.16 3.52
CA GLU A 82 17.48 -2.21 3.35
C GLU A 82 16.93 -3.65 3.18
N ASN A 83 15.64 -3.90 3.46
CA ASN A 83 15.07 -5.26 3.47
C ASN A 83 13.61 -5.36 2.97
N VAL A 84 13.27 -4.63 1.90
CA VAL A 84 11.91 -4.57 1.30
C VAL A 84 11.24 -5.93 1.11
N LYS A 85 12.00 -6.99 0.77
CA LYS A 85 11.45 -8.35 0.60
C LYS A 85 10.77 -8.90 1.86
N ASN A 86 11.14 -8.42 3.05
CA ASN A 86 10.59 -8.88 4.32
C ASN A 86 9.24 -8.25 4.66
N ILE A 87 8.77 -7.26 3.88
CA ILE A 87 7.45 -6.62 4.07
C ILE A 87 6.33 -7.65 4.02
N ILE A 88 6.42 -8.65 3.15
CA ILE A 88 5.39 -9.71 3.04
C ILE A 88 5.34 -10.62 4.28
N LEU A 89 6.34 -10.53 5.16
CA LEU A 89 6.43 -11.29 6.41
C LEU A 89 5.99 -10.44 7.61
N GLU A 90 5.55 -9.19 7.40
CA GLU A 90 4.99 -8.36 8.46
C GLU A 90 3.74 -9.01 9.06
N PRO A 91 3.50 -8.85 10.37
CA PRO A 91 2.30 -9.37 11.00
C PRO A 91 1.05 -8.79 10.33
N GLY A 92 -0.03 -9.58 10.25
CA GLY A 92 -1.30 -9.15 9.66
C GLY A 92 -1.44 -9.36 8.15
N TRP A 93 -0.38 -9.84 7.46
CA TRP A 93 -0.49 -10.42 6.13
C TRP A 93 -0.64 -11.93 6.22
N ASP A 94 -1.80 -12.44 5.79
CA ASP A 94 -2.02 -13.87 5.65
C ASP A 94 -1.87 -14.29 4.18
N PHE A 95 -1.11 -15.36 3.94
CA PHE A 95 -1.11 -16.00 2.63
C PHE A 95 -2.51 -16.53 2.35
N TYR A 96 -3.07 -16.18 1.20
CA TYR A 96 -4.42 -16.61 0.80
C TYR A 96 -4.61 -18.13 0.90
N GLY A 97 -3.58 -18.92 0.55
CA GLY A 97 -3.58 -20.38 0.68
C GLY A 97 -3.81 -20.88 2.12
N ASN A 98 -3.31 -20.15 3.12
CA ASN A 98 -3.52 -20.45 4.53
C ASN A 98 -4.95 -20.08 4.97
N ILE A 99 -5.55 -19.06 4.36
CA ILE A 99 -6.93 -18.62 4.66
C ILE A 99 -7.94 -19.67 4.18
N ILE A 100 -7.71 -20.22 2.97
CA ILE A 100 -8.64 -21.18 2.36
C ILE A 100 -8.36 -22.64 2.75
N GLY A 101 -7.25 -22.92 3.46
CA GLY A 101 -6.91 -24.25 3.98
C GLY A 101 -6.38 -25.26 2.96
N ASP A 102 -6.22 -24.87 1.70
CA ASP A 102 -5.89 -25.79 0.60
C ASP A 102 -4.39 -25.92 0.32
N LEU A 103 -3.54 -25.12 0.96
CA LEU A 103 -2.09 -25.16 0.73
C LEU A 103 -1.32 -25.22 2.06
N PRO A 104 -0.30 -26.10 2.17
CA PRO A 104 0.61 -26.03 3.30
C PRO A 104 1.33 -24.67 3.29
N PRO A 105 1.60 -24.06 4.46
CA PRO A 105 2.32 -22.80 4.51
C PRO A 105 3.70 -22.95 3.84
N PRO A 106 4.19 -21.91 3.14
CA PRO A 106 5.51 -21.95 2.51
C PRO A 106 6.57 -22.28 3.57
N LYS A 107 7.39 -23.31 3.33
CA LYS A 107 8.43 -23.72 4.28
C LYS A 107 9.65 -22.79 4.27
N ASP A 108 9.80 -22.00 3.21
CA ASP A 108 10.87 -21.01 3.02
C ASP A 108 10.40 -19.83 2.16
N SER A 109 11.01 -18.65 2.36
CA SER A 109 10.74 -17.44 1.57
C SER A 109 11.06 -17.58 0.06
N ASN A 110 11.76 -18.64 -0.33
CA ASN A 110 12.06 -18.98 -1.72
C ASN A 110 10.98 -19.87 -2.37
N GLU A 111 10.02 -20.38 -1.59
CA GLU A 111 8.91 -21.21 -2.06
C GLU A 111 7.58 -20.43 -2.11
N LEU A 112 7.60 -19.16 -2.50
CA LEU A 112 6.35 -18.46 -2.79
C LEU A 112 5.66 -19.13 -3.99
N GLN A 113 4.78 -20.08 -3.68
CA GLN A 113 3.92 -20.79 -4.62
C GLN A 113 2.78 -19.86 -5.02
N TYR A 114 3.11 -18.78 -5.74
CA TYR A 114 2.09 -18.10 -6.53
C TYR A 114 1.50 -19.09 -7.54
N PRO A 115 0.20 -18.98 -7.90
CA PRO A 115 -0.30 -19.70 -9.05
C PRO A 115 0.59 -19.35 -10.24
N LYS A 116 1.27 -20.35 -10.79
CA LYS A 116 2.09 -20.20 -12.00
C LYS A 116 1.12 -19.72 -13.08
N THR A 117 1.10 -18.41 -13.36
CA THR A 117 0.49 -17.93 -14.60
C THR A 117 1.16 -18.70 -15.72
N LEU A 118 0.37 -19.46 -16.48
CA LEU A 118 0.81 -20.06 -17.73
C LEU A 118 1.58 -18.98 -18.49
N ARG A 119 2.82 -19.28 -18.86
CA ARG A 119 3.64 -18.33 -19.61
C ARG A 119 2.86 -17.97 -20.87
N TYR A 120 2.88 -16.70 -21.26
CA TYR A 120 2.17 -16.20 -22.44
C TYR A 120 2.43 -17.06 -23.70
N GLY A 121 3.59 -17.74 -23.80
CA GLY A 121 3.94 -18.67 -24.88
C GLY A 121 3.23 -20.03 -24.88
N ASP A 122 2.60 -20.46 -23.79
CA ASP A 122 1.93 -21.78 -23.71
C ASP A 122 0.50 -21.74 -24.27
N ARG A 123 -0.08 -20.54 -24.48
CA ARG A 123 -1.43 -20.37 -25.05
C ARG A 123 -1.53 -20.68 -26.55
N HIS A 124 -0.40 -20.72 -27.26
CA HIS A 124 -0.37 -20.93 -28.70
C HIS A 124 -0.12 -22.39 -29.13
N LYS A 125 -0.09 -23.34 -28.19
CA LYS A 125 0.06 -24.78 -28.47
C LYS A 125 -1.24 -25.59 -28.33
N LEU A 126 -2.38 -24.93 -28.19
CA LEU A 126 -3.70 -25.57 -28.09
C LEU A 126 -4.67 -25.09 -29.19
N ALA A 127 -4.13 -24.68 -30.34
CA ALA A 127 -4.90 -24.43 -31.56
C ALA A 127 -4.52 -25.47 -32.62
#